data_AF-A0A327RGP6-F1
#
_entry.id   AF-A0A327RGP6-F1
#
_cell.length_a   1.000
_cell.length_b   1.000
_cell.length_c   1.000
_cell.angle_alpha   90.00
_cell.angle_beta   90.00
_cell.angle_gamma   90.00
#
_symmetry.space_group_name_H-M   'P 1'
#
loop_
_entity.id
_entity.type
_entity.pdbx_description
1 polymer ?
#
loop_
_entity_poly.entity_id
_entity_poly.type
_entity_poly.pdbx_seq_one_letter_code
_entity_poly.pdbx_strand_id
1 'polypeptide(L)'
;MVFAVVFSCQTKHKQSPQIKSQAKVIDINTTTDSLVLFGEHVISTPLYERDLAISPQGNELIYTLGDYKQNKRCLVSLNFENGEWTDAQILNISGQYQDIEPFYSNNGNRLYFASNRPIYNDNTRTDYNIWYSDRIESAWSEPIALDSVINTKNDEFFPSLTTSGNLYFTATRADGIGREDIFVSEYLNGQYLAPKPLPEAINTPLFEFNAYISPDENLIIFSSFGRADGLGGGDLYISQKDKTGQWTASKNLGKLVNSTALDFCPFIDWKSRSFYFTSERLSLNNNKLEQIESLKQIANHPLNGFGNIYKISLDSIL
;
A
#
# COMPACT_ATOMS: atom_id res chain seq x y z
N MET A 1 61.40 -21.11 -41.72
CA MET A 1 60.74 -21.68 -40.53
C MET A 1 60.69 -20.58 -39.49
N VAL A 2 59.55 -19.89 -39.35
CA VAL A 2 59.39 -18.75 -38.43
C VAL A 2 58.62 -19.27 -37.22
N PHE A 3 59.23 -19.17 -36.02
CA PHE A 3 58.58 -19.52 -34.76
C PHE A 3 57.74 -18.33 -34.28
N ALA A 4 56.42 -18.52 -34.19
CA ALA A 4 55.53 -17.59 -33.52
C ALA A 4 55.40 -17.98 -32.04
N VAL A 5 55.76 -17.07 -31.14
CA VAL A 5 55.54 -17.22 -29.70
C VAL A 5 54.24 -16.51 -29.36
N VAL A 6 53.23 -17.27 -28.93
CA VAL A 6 51.96 -16.74 -28.43
C VAL A 6 52.06 -16.62 -26.92
N PHE A 7 52.04 -15.39 -26.39
CA PHE A 7 51.87 -15.15 -24.96
C PHE A 7 50.39 -15.17 -24.60
N SER A 8 49.95 -16.17 -23.81
CA SER A 8 48.60 -16.17 -23.23
C SER A 8 48.59 -15.26 -21.99
N CYS A 9 47.84 -14.15 -22.05
CA CYS A 9 47.50 -13.37 -20.86
C CYS A 9 46.46 -14.16 -20.03
N GLN A 10 46.87 -14.73 -18.90
CA GLN A 10 45.92 -15.21 -17.89
C GLN A 10 45.46 -14.01 -17.05
N THR A 11 44.27 -13.49 -17.36
CA THR A 11 43.57 -12.55 -16.48
C THR A 11 43.04 -13.33 -15.27
N LYS A 12 43.64 -13.10 -14.10
CA LYS A 12 43.06 -13.54 -12.83
C LYS A 12 41.73 -12.82 -12.63
N HIS A 13 40.62 -13.51 -12.86
CA HIS A 13 39.30 -13.06 -12.40
C HIS A 13 39.37 -12.91 -10.87
N LYS A 14 39.43 -11.67 -10.39
CA LYS A 14 39.06 -11.36 -9.01
C LYS A 14 37.60 -11.74 -8.87
N GLN A 15 37.33 -12.79 -8.11
CA GLN A 15 35.98 -13.09 -7.64
C GLN A 15 35.43 -11.83 -6.95
N SER A 16 34.31 -11.34 -7.45
CA SER A 16 33.51 -10.33 -6.77
C SER A 16 33.23 -10.82 -5.35
N PRO A 17 33.37 -9.97 -4.32
CA PRO A 17 33.03 -10.38 -2.96
C PRO A 17 31.57 -10.85 -2.93
N GLN A 18 31.36 -12.09 -2.49
CA GLN A 18 30.04 -12.58 -2.15
C GLN A 18 29.44 -11.60 -1.12
N ILE A 19 28.40 -10.88 -1.54
CA ILE A 19 27.55 -10.12 -0.63
C ILE A 19 26.98 -11.16 0.34
N LYS A 20 27.45 -11.15 1.58
CA LYS A 20 26.81 -11.90 2.67
C LYS A 20 25.34 -11.47 2.65
N SER A 21 24.41 -12.42 2.55
CA SER A 21 22.98 -12.11 2.58
C SER A 21 22.71 -11.31 3.85
N GLN A 22 22.39 -10.03 3.68
CA GLN A 22 21.91 -9.19 4.76
C GLN A 22 20.66 -9.90 5.31
N ALA A 23 20.60 -10.13 6.63
CA ALA A 23 19.44 -10.80 7.22
C ALA A 23 18.17 -10.03 6.82
N LYS A 24 17.11 -10.74 6.44
CA LYS A 24 15.82 -10.12 6.16
C LYS A 24 15.27 -9.51 7.45
N VAL A 25 15.41 -8.20 7.63
CA VAL A 25 14.90 -7.51 8.81
C VAL A 25 13.51 -6.96 8.47
N ILE A 26 12.49 -7.78 8.68
CA ILE A 26 11.09 -7.34 8.67
C ILE A 26 10.59 -7.49 10.10
N ASP A 27 10.42 -6.36 10.78
CA ASP A 27 9.90 -6.29 12.14
C ASP A 27 8.52 -5.65 12.15
N ILE A 28 7.50 -6.45 12.43
CA ILE A 28 6.11 -6.01 12.63
C ILE A 28 5.72 -5.95 14.10
N ASN A 29 6.54 -6.49 15.01
CA ASN A 29 6.15 -6.68 16.41
C ASN A 29 6.52 -5.49 17.28
N THR A 30 7.54 -4.72 16.90
CA THR A 30 7.95 -3.52 17.63
C THR A 30 7.43 -2.25 16.95
N THR A 31 7.59 -1.10 17.59
CA THR A 31 7.33 0.21 16.99
C THR A 31 8.46 1.20 17.32
N THR A 32 8.49 2.35 16.66
CA THR A 32 9.54 3.37 16.82
C THR A 32 8.96 4.77 16.63
N ASP A 33 9.35 5.72 17.49
CA ASP A 33 8.95 7.13 17.36
C ASP A 33 9.66 7.84 16.19
N SER A 34 10.74 7.24 15.68
CA SER A 34 11.40 7.70 14.45
C SER A 34 10.76 7.04 13.24
N LEU A 35 10.51 7.84 12.20
CA LEU A 35 10.10 7.35 10.89
C LEU A 35 11.20 6.46 10.29
N VAL A 36 10.86 5.23 9.92
CA VAL A 36 11.79 4.27 9.31
C VAL A 36 11.25 3.70 8.01
N LEU A 37 12.16 3.39 7.08
CA LEU A 37 11.85 2.61 5.89
C LEU A 37 11.54 1.17 6.30
N PHE A 38 10.39 0.64 5.89
CA PHE A 38 9.95 -0.68 6.30
C PHE A 38 10.46 -1.76 5.33
N GLY A 39 11.12 -2.79 5.90
CA GLY A 39 11.62 -3.94 5.15
C GLY A 39 12.60 -3.55 4.04
N GLU A 40 13.56 -2.67 4.31
CA GLU A 40 14.56 -2.23 3.34
C GLU A 40 15.24 -3.44 2.64
N HIS A 41 15.32 -3.38 1.31
CA HIS A 41 15.84 -4.42 0.41
C HIS A 41 15.03 -5.72 0.34
N VAL A 42 13.94 -5.86 1.09
CA VAL A 42 13.06 -7.03 1.03
C VAL A 42 11.66 -6.65 0.54
N ILE A 43 11.04 -5.66 1.20
CA ILE A 43 9.79 -5.04 0.80
C ILE A 43 10.09 -3.73 0.09
N SER A 44 10.77 -2.78 0.75
CA SER A 44 11.13 -1.52 0.10
C SER A 44 12.35 -1.72 -0.80
N THR A 45 12.14 -1.65 -2.11
CA THR A 45 13.16 -1.86 -3.14
C THR A 45 13.19 -0.66 -4.11
N PRO A 46 13.98 -0.70 -5.21
CA PRO A 46 13.94 0.33 -6.24
C PRO A 46 12.72 0.29 -7.16
N LEU A 47 11.86 -0.71 -7.02
CA LEU A 47 10.58 -0.80 -7.72
C LEU A 47 9.56 0.13 -7.05
N TYR A 48 8.27 -0.06 -7.36
CA TYR A 48 7.20 0.74 -6.77
C TYR A 48 6.41 -0.12 -5.79
N GLU A 49 6.68 0.02 -4.49
CA GLU A 49 5.91 -0.65 -3.45
C GLU A 49 4.89 0.30 -2.81
N ARG A 50 3.67 -0.19 -2.65
CA ARG A 50 2.60 0.57 -2.03
C ARG A 50 1.60 -0.35 -1.34
N ASP A 51 0.76 0.25 -0.51
CA ASP A 51 -0.25 -0.46 0.30
C ASP A 51 0.39 -1.47 1.27
N LEU A 52 -0.31 -1.83 2.34
CA LEU A 52 0.13 -2.89 3.23
C LEU A 52 -1.08 -3.50 3.92
N ALA A 53 -1.09 -4.83 4.00
CA ALA A 53 -2.01 -5.60 4.83
C ALA A 53 -1.22 -6.62 5.64
N ILE A 54 -1.41 -6.61 6.96
CA ILE A 54 -0.87 -7.62 7.86
C ILE A 54 -2.03 -8.54 8.25
N SER A 55 -1.84 -9.86 8.15
CA SER A 55 -2.87 -10.81 8.59
C SER A 55 -3.16 -10.60 10.09
N PRO A 56 -4.40 -10.81 10.56
CA PRO A 56 -4.72 -10.67 11.99
C PRO A 56 -3.86 -11.55 12.90
N GLN A 57 -3.35 -12.67 12.39
CA GLN A 57 -2.45 -13.56 13.10
C GLN A 57 -1.00 -13.04 13.16
N GLY A 58 -0.65 -12.06 12.32
CA GLY A 58 0.69 -11.47 12.22
C GLY A 58 1.72 -12.41 11.59
N ASN A 59 1.28 -13.34 10.73
CA ASN A 59 2.13 -14.34 10.10
C ASN A 59 2.16 -14.23 8.57
N GLU A 60 1.44 -13.28 7.98
CA GLU A 60 1.44 -13.02 6.55
C GLU A 60 1.35 -11.51 6.32
N LEU A 61 2.16 -11.03 5.38
CA LEU A 61 2.16 -9.66 4.89
C LEU A 61 1.79 -9.68 3.42
N ILE A 62 0.91 -8.77 2.99
CA ILE A 62 0.61 -8.55 1.57
C ILE A 62 0.77 -7.07 1.27
N TYR A 63 1.43 -6.76 0.16
CA TYR A 63 1.57 -5.40 -0.36
C TYR A 63 1.42 -5.42 -1.88
N THR A 64 1.25 -4.24 -2.47
CA THR A 64 1.21 -4.07 -3.92
C THR A 64 2.61 -3.75 -4.43
N LEU A 65 3.07 -4.51 -5.42
CA LEU A 65 4.32 -4.29 -6.12
C LEU A 65 4.07 -3.91 -7.58
N GLY A 66 4.56 -2.73 -7.97
CA GLY A 66 4.51 -2.19 -9.31
C GLY A 66 5.86 -2.20 -10.02
N ASP A 67 5.86 -2.26 -11.35
CA ASP A 67 7.04 -1.87 -12.14
C ASP A 67 7.24 -0.35 -12.09
N TYR A 68 8.39 0.13 -12.57
CA TYR A 68 8.79 1.55 -12.50
C TYR A 68 7.77 2.55 -13.07
N LYS A 69 6.90 2.10 -13.97
CA LYS A 69 5.88 2.93 -14.64
C LYS A 69 4.46 2.49 -14.31
N GLN A 70 4.26 1.59 -13.35
CA GLN A 70 2.94 1.07 -12.96
C GLN A 70 2.14 0.43 -14.11
N ASN A 71 2.83 -0.06 -15.15
CA ASN A 71 2.22 -0.87 -16.23
C ASN A 71 1.75 -2.23 -15.70
N LYS A 72 2.39 -2.73 -14.64
CA LYS A 72 2.02 -3.97 -13.94
C LYS A 72 2.06 -3.72 -12.45
N ARG A 73 0.98 -4.13 -11.77
CA ARG A 73 0.81 -4.08 -10.31
C ARG A 73 0.27 -5.42 -9.84
N CYS A 74 0.97 -6.03 -8.90
CA CYS A 74 0.67 -7.35 -8.38
C CYS A 74 0.54 -7.31 -6.86
N LEU A 75 -0.33 -8.15 -6.31
CA LEU A 75 -0.32 -8.45 -4.89
C LEU A 75 0.80 -9.45 -4.60
N VAL A 76 1.68 -9.09 -3.69
CA VAL A 76 2.86 -9.87 -3.29
C VAL A 76 2.78 -10.18 -1.80
N SER A 77 3.09 -11.42 -1.44
CA SER A 77 3.02 -11.91 -0.07
C SER A 77 4.37 -12.37 0.47
N LEU A 78 4.53 -12.24 1.79
CA LEU A 78 5.55 -12.92 2.58
C LEU A 78 4.87 -13.63 3.74
N ASN A 79 5.34 -14.84 4.06
CA ASN A 79 4.85 -15.62 5.19
C ASN A 79 5.93 -15.67 6.29
N PHE A 80 5.51 -15.71 7.55
CA PHE A 80 6.41 -15.90 8.68
C PHE A 80 6.40 -17.37 9.11
N GLU A 81 7.48 -18.07 8.82
CA GLU A 81 7.62 -19.51 9.02
C GLU A 81 8.97 -19.81 9.69
N ASN A 82 8.99 -20.74 10.64
CA ASN A 82 10.23 -21.17 11.32
C ASN A 82 11.07 -20.04 11.95
N GLY A 83 10.43 -18.93 12.32
CA GLY A 83 11.10 -17.78 12.94
C GLY A 83 11.66 -16.75 11.95
N GLU A 84 11.40 -16.89 10.65
CA GLU A 84 11.85 -15.96 9.62
C GLU A 84 10.76 -15.67 8.57
N TRP A 85 10.92 -14.56 7.85
CA TRP A 85 10.06 -14.25 6.70
C TRP A 85 10.55 -14.97 5.44
N THR A 86 9.62 -15.57 4.70
CA THR A 86 9.89 -16.20 3.39
C THR A 86 10.36 -15.19 2.36
N ASP A 87 10.76 -15.66 1.17
CA ASP A 87 10.88 -14.74 0.02
C ASP A 87 9.51 -14.22 -0.40
N ALA A 88 9.51 -13.04 -1.01
CA ALA A 88 8.30 -12.42 -1.55
C ALA A 88 7.79 -13.21 -2.77
N GLN A 89 6.50 -13.51 -2.79
CA GLN A 89 5.85 -14.28 -3.85
C GLN A 89 4.58 -13.58 -4.34
N ILE A 90 4.38 -13.50 -5.65
CA ILE A 90 3.11 -13.04 -6.23
C ILE A 90 2.01 -14.01 -5.81
N LEU A 91 0.89 -13.48 -5.31
CA LEU A 91 -0.26 -14.29 -4.93
C LEU A 91 -0.81 -15.08 -6.12
N ASN A 92 -1.35 -16.26 -5.86
CA ASN A 92 -1.94 -17.12 -6.88
C ASN A 92 -3.16 -16.49 -7.60
N ILE A 93 -3.72 -15.42 -7.04
CA ILE A 93 -4.85 -14.65 -7.60
C ILE A 93 -4.40 -13.37 -8.34
N SER A 94 -3.09 -13.13 -8.49
CA SER A 94 -2.54 -11.88 -9.04
C SER A 94 -1.52 -12.09 -10.17
N GLY A 95 -1.19 -11.00 -10.89
CA GLY A 95 -0.18 -10.94 -11.96
C GLY A 95 -0.76 -10.87 -13.39
N GLN A 96 -2.00 -11.29 -13.56
CA GLN A 96 -2.72 -11.17 -14.83
C GLN A 96 -3.26 -9.74 -15.03
N TYR A 97 -3.96 -9.22 -14.01
CA TYR A 97 -4.63 -7.93 -14.00
C TYR A 97 -3.81 -6.90 -13.22
N GLN A 98 -4.34 -5.68 -13.07
CA GLN A 98 -3.81 -4.73 -12.09
C GLN A 98 -4.51 -5.01 -10.77
N ASP A 99 -3.79 -5.56 -9.79
CA ASP A 99 -4.34 -5.88 -8.47
C ASP A 99 -3.59 -5.07 -7.42
N ILE A 100 -4.34 -4.34 -6.59
CA ILE A 100 -3.81 -3.39 -5.63
C ILE A 100 -4.60 -3.39 -4.32
N GLU A 101 -4.08 -2.70 -3.31
CA GLU A 101 -4.81 -2.30 -2.10
C GLU A 101 -5.42 -3.48 -1.32
N PRO A 102 -4.58 -4.46 -0.91
CA PRO A 102 -5.04 -5.59 -0.12
C PRO A 102 -5.56 -5.13 1.25
N PHE A 103 -6.61 -5.81 1.75
CA PHE A 103 -7.14 -5.61 3.10
C PHE A 103 -7.73 -6.91 3.66
N TYR A 104 -7.34 -7.30 4.87
CA TYR A 104 -7.89 -8.50 5.50
C TYR A 104 -9.23 -8.25 6.16
N SER A 105 -10.14 -9.21 6.02
CA SER A 105 -11.22 -9.39 6.99
C SER A 105 -10.69 -9.65 8.41
N ASN A 106 -11.51 -9.35 9.41
CA ASN A 106 -11.13 -9.44 10.83
C ASN A 106 -10.61 -10.81 11.28
N ASN A 107 -11.04 -11.90 10.63
CA ASN A 107 -10.59 -13.26 10.94
C ASN A 107 -9.38 -13.71 10.11
N GLY A 108 -8.99 -12.96 9.07
CA GLY A 108 -7.88 -13.27 8.18
C GLY A 108 -8.21 -14.27 7.07
N ASN A 109 -9.43 -14.82 7.03
CA ASN A 109 -9.82 -15.86 6.06
C ASN A 109 -10.33 -15.30 4.74
N ARG A 110 -10.51 -13.98 4.65
CA ARG A 110 -10.89 -13.28 3.41
C ARG A 110 -9.98 -12.09 3.18
N LEU A 111 -9.49 -11.96 1.96
CA LEU A 111 -8.72 -10.83 1.46
C LEU A 111 -9.58 -10.01 0.50
N TYR A 112 -9.74 -8.72 0.80
CA TYR A 112 -10.33 -7.73 -0.10
C TYR A 112 -9.20 -7.03 -0.85
N PHE A 113 -9.46 -6.60 -2.08
CA PHE A 113 -8.49 -5.87 -2.90
C PHE A 113 -9.20 -5.17 -4.08
N ALA A 114 -8.57 -4.16 -4.67
CA ALA A 114 -9.07 -3.52 -5.89
C ALA A 114 -8.43 -4.15 -7.13
N SER A 115 -9.23 -4.37 -8.17
CA SER A 115 -8.74 -4.96 -9.42
C SER A 115 -9.52 -4.51 -10.64
N ASN A 116 -8.82 -4.35 -11.76
CA ASN A 116 -9.42 -4.06 -13.07
C ASN A 116 -9.76 -5.32 -13.89
N ARG A 117 -9.85 -6.47 -13.23
CA ARG A 117 -10.26 -7.73 -13.86
C ARG A 117 -11.72 -7.63 -14.36
N PRO A 118 -12.07 -8.31 -15.47
CA PRO A 118 -13.41 -8.28 -16.04
C PRO A 118 -14.47 -8.69 -15.02
N ILE A 119 -15.48 -7.84 -14.86
CA ILE A 119 -16.60 -8.06 -13.95
C ILE A 119 -17.84 -8.48 -14.73
N TYR A 120 -18.62 -9.44 -14.22
CA TYR A 120 -19.87 -9.91 -14.83
C TYR A 120 -19.75 -10.35 -16.31
N ASN A 121 -18.60 -10.90 -16.71
CA ASN A 121 -18.25 -11.25 -18.09
C ASN A 121 -18.21 -10.05 -19.07
N ASP A 122 -18.14 -8.82 -18.56
CA ASP A 122 -17.95 -7.62 -19.36
C ASP A 122 -16.45 -7.30 -19.50
N ASN A 123 -15.88 -7.67 -20.65
CA ASN A 123 -14.48 -7.40 -20.98
C ASN A 123 -14.25 -6.01 -21.58
N THR A 124 -15.29 -5.16 -21.67
CA THR A 124 -15.14 -3.79 -22.20
C THR A 124 -14.75 -2.78 -21.12
N ARG A 125 -14.87 -3.19 -19.86
CA ARG A 125 -14.55 -2.39 -18.68
C ARG A 125 -13.08 -2.52 -18.30
N THR A 126 -12.51 -1.41 -17.90
CA THR A 126 -11.11 -1.31 -17.41
C THR A 126 -11.02 -0.57 -16.08
N ASP A 127 -12.16 -0.20 -15.53
CA ASP A 127 -12.29 0.43 -14.22
C ASP A 127 -11.94 -0.57 -13.10
N TYR A 128 -11.50 -0.03 -11.97
CA TYR A 128 -11.23 -0.80 -10.77
C TYR A 128 -12.50 -1.08 -9.99
N ASN A 129 -12.61 -2.32 -9.54
CA ASN A 129 -13.71 -2.79 -8.71
C ASN A 129 -13.12 -3.42 -7.45
N ILE A 130 -13.89 -3.47 -6.37
CA ILE A 130 -13.51 -4.17 -5.14
C ILE A 130 -13.90 -5.65 -5.25
N TRP A 131 -12.91 -6.50 -5.06
CA TRP A 131 -13.03 -7.96 -5.07
C TRP A 131 -12.68 -8.51 -3.70
N TYR A 132 -13.12 -9.74 -3.44
CA TYR A 132 -12.59 -10.54 -2.34
C TYR A 132 -12.20 -11.94 -2.80
N SER A 133 -11.31 -12.56 -2.05
CA SER A 133 -10.97 -13.98 -2.18
C SER A 133 -10.96 -14.63 -0.80
N ASP A 134 -11.52 -15.83 -0.70
CA ASP A 134 -11.57 -16.60 0.53
C ASP A 134 -10.38 -17.56 0.58
N ARG A 135 -9.81 -17.76 1.78
CA ARG A 135 -8.73 -18.70 2.01
C ARG A 135 -9.30 -20.12 2.07
N ILE A 136 -8.82 -21.00 1.18
CA ILE A 136 -9.12 -22.42 1.16
C ILE A 136 -7.80 -23.16 1.37
N GLU A 137 -7.67 -23.83 2.51
CA GLU A 137 -6.42 -24.44 2.96
C GLU A 137 -5.28 -23.40 3.01
N SER A 138 -4.28 -23.51 2.14
CA SER A 138 -3.13 -22.62 2.06
C SER A 138 -3.18 -21.61 0.90
N ALA A 139 -4.26 -21.57 0.12
CA ALA A 139 -4.36 -20.74 -1.07
C ALA A 139 -5.59 -19.81 -1.05
N TRP A 140 -5.51 -18.72 -1.79
CA TRP A 140 -6.64 -17.83 -2.05
C TRP A 140 -7.52 -18.42 -3.17
N SER A 141 -8.84 -18.46 -2.98
CA SER A 141 -9.79 -18.94 -3.98
C SER A 141 -9.88 -18.01 -5.19
N GLU A 142 -10.58 -18.44 -6.24
CA GLU A 142 -10.93 -17.53 -7.35
C GLU A 142 -11.63 -16.27 -6.80
N PRO A 143 -11.20 -15.05 -7.17
CA PRO A 143 -11.80 -13.83 -6.64
C PRO A 143 -13.23 -13.60 -7.10
N ILE A 144 -14.03 -13.04 -6.20
CA ILE A 144 -15.43 -12.70 -6.41
C ILE A 144 -15.59 -11.19 -6.24
N ALA A 145 -16.20 -10.53 -7.22
CA ALA A 145 -16.49 -9.10 -7.13
C ALA A 145 -17.57 -8.85 -6.08
N LEU A 146 -17.46 -7.74 -5.36
CA LEU A 146 -18.61 -7.20 -4.64
C LEU A 146 -19.73 -6.82 -5.62
N ASP A 147 -20.96 -6.80 -5.13
CA ASP A 147 -22.13 -6.54 -5.96
C ASP A 147 -22.18 -5.09 -6.47
N SER A 148 -23.18 -4.79 -7.29
CA SER A 148 -23.35 -3.47 -7.92
C SER A 148 -23.77 -2.36 -6.96
N VAL A 149 -24.04 -2.66 -5.68
CA VAL A 149 -24.26 -1.62 -4.66
C VAL A 149 -22.94 -0.90 -4.37
N ILE A 150 -21.84 -1.66 -4.35
CA ILE A 150 -20.48 -1.15 -4.22
C ILE A 150 -19.89 -0.82 -5.58
N ASN A 151 -19.77 -1.82 -6.46
CA ASN A 151 -19.04 -1.75 -7.71
C ASN A 151 -19.89 -1.11 -8.82
N THR A 152 -19.54 0.10 -9.25
CA THR A 152 -20.35 0.86 -10.23
C THR A 152 -19.88 0.62 -11.66
N LYS A 153 -19.82 1.66 -12.51
CA LYS A 153 -19.12 1.68 -13.80
C LYS A 153 -17.96 2.70 -13.79
N ASN A 154 -17.66 3.24 -12.62
CA ASN A 154 -16.49 4.06 -12.33
C ASN A 154 -15.53 3.23 -11.47
N ASP A 155 -14.44 3.85 -11.02
CA ASP A 155 -13.48 3.17 -10.17
C ASP A 155 -13.90 3.16 -8.69
N GLU A 156 -13.70 2.01 -8.04
CA GLU A 156 -13.77 1.82 -6.60
C GLU A 156 -12.45 1.24 -6.05
N PHE A 157 -11.92 1.90 -5.01
CA PHE A 157 -10.57 1.68 -4.49
C PHE A 157 -10.54 1.54 -2.97
N PHE A 158 -9.42 1.04 -2.47
CA PHE A 158 -8.95 1.06 -1.09
C PHE A 158 -9.97 0.57 -0.07
N PRO A 159 -10.36 -0.71 -0.13
CA PRO A 159 -11.29 -1.27 0.85
C PRO A 159 -10.67 -1.25 2.25
N SER A 160 -11.44 -0.79 3.24
CA SER A 160 -11.08 -0.84 4.66
C SER A 160 -12.29 -1.25 5.49
N LEU A 161 -12.13 -2.26 6.34
CA LEU A 161 -13.22 -2.86 7.09
C LEU A 161 -13.13 -2.58 8.58
N THR A 162 -14.29 -2.49 9.20
CA THR A 162 -14.47 -2.32 10.64
C THR A 162 -14.77 -3.66 11.31
N THR A 163 -14.84 -3.68 12.65
CA THR A 163 -15.24 -4.88 13.41
C THR A 163 -16.67 -5.32 13.07
N SER A 164 -17.57 -4.36 12.81
CA SER A 164 -18.96 -4.61 12.38
C SER A 164 -19.06 -5.11 10.94
N GLY A 165 -17.95 -5.06 10.18
CA GLY A 165 -17.91 -5.44 8.77
C GLY A 165 -18.29 -4.31 7.82
N ASN A 166 -18.55 -3.10 8.32
CA ASN A 166 -18.78 -1.94 7.47
C ASN A 166 -17.57 -1.69 6.58
N LEU A 167 -17.83 -1.36 5.31
CA LEU A 167 -16.81 -1.11 4.30
C LEU A 167 -16.66 0.39 4.08
N TYR A 168 -15.44 0.88 4.27
CA TYR A 168 -14.99 2.19 3.85
C TYR A 168 -14.18 2.03 2.57
N PHE A 169 -14.40 2.90 1.59
CA PHE A 169 -13.73 2.81 0.29
C PHE A 169 -13.73 4.16 -0.41
N THR A 170 -12.84 4.32 -1.38
CA THR A 170 -12.75 5.50 -2.24
C THR A 170 -13.51 5.28 -3.53
N ALA A 171 -14.29 6.27 -3.96
CA ALA A 171 -14.99 6.20 -5.24
C ALA A 171 -15.28 7.60 -5.81
N THR A 172 -15.51 7.65 -7.12
CA THR A 172 -16.10 8.81 -7.81
C THR A 172 -17.55 8.51 -8.12
N ARG A 173 -18.47 9.14 -7.38
CA ARG A 173 -19.91 8.91 -7.53
C ARG A 173 -20.68 10.22 -7.63
N ALA A 174 -21.84 10.18 -8.29
CA ALA A 174 -22.68 11.36 -8.48
C ALA A 174 -23.28 11.91 -7.17
N ASP A 175 -23.34 11.06 -6.14
CA ASP A 175 -23.77 11.40 -4.78
C ASP A 175 -22.60 11.73 -3.83
N GLY A 176 -21.39 11.93 -4.38
CA GLY A 176 -20.22 12.43 -3.67
C GLY A 176 -20.25 13.94 -3.40
N ILE A 177 -19.31 14.41 -2.58
CA ILE A 177 -19.11 15.83 -2.23
C ILE A 177 -18.07 16.45 -3.16
N GLY A 178 -17.01 15.72 -3.48
CA GLY A 178 -15.82 16.19 -4.19
C GLY A 178 -15.61 15.55 -5.55
N ARG A 179 -14.33 15.43 -5.92
CA ARG A 179 -13.86 14.79 -7.15
C ARG A 179 -13.66 13.29 -6.96
N GLU A 180 -13.07 12.94 -5.83
CA GLU A 180 -13.00 11.59 -5.26
C GLU A 180 -13.35 11.70 -3.79
N ASP A 181 -14.18 10.79 -3.30
CA ASP A 181 -14.68 10.83 -1.94
C ASP A 181 -14.50 9.49 -1.24
N ILE A 182 -14.47 9.55 0.09
CA ILE A 182 -14.54 8.37 0.95
C ILE A 182 -16.01 8.07 1.24
N PHE A 183 -16.42 6.85 0.94
CA PHE A 183 -17.76 6.32 1.20
C PHE A 183 -17.72 5.30 2.32
N VAL A 184 -18.85 5.15 3.01
CA VAL A 184 -19.11 4.03 3.92
C VAL A 184 -20.35 3.27 3.46
N SER A 185 -20.25 1.94 3.45
CA SER A 185 -21.36 1.02 3.28
C SER A 185 -21.51 0.15 4.52
N GLU A 186 -22.68 0.21 5.15
CA GLU A 186 -23.00 -0.64 6.29
C GLU A 186 -23.17 -2.09 5.86
N TYR A 187 -22.65 -3.02 6.66
CA TYR A 187 -22.83 -4.46 6.43
C TYR A 187 -23.93 -5.01 7.32
N LEU A 188 -25.01 -5.50 6.70
CA LEU A 188 -26.19 -5.99 7.41
C LEU A 188 -26.71 -7.27 6.76
N ASN A 189 -26.91 -8.31 7.58
CA ASN A 189 -27.51 -9.59 7.15
C ASN A 189 -26.80 -10.23 5.94
N GLY A 190 -25.48 -10.13 5.87
CA GLY A 190 -24.69 -10.75 4.81
C GLY A 190 -24.46 -9.87 3.58
N GLN A 191 -24.98 -8.64 3.55
CA GLN A 191 -24.96 -7.76 2.38
C GLN A 191 -24.50 -6.35 2.75
N TYR A 192 -23.90 -5.66 1.78
CA TYR A 192 -23.58 -4.24 1.86
C TYR A 192 -24.79 -3.41 1.48
N LEU A 193 -25.06 -2.35 2.24
CA LEU A 193 -26.13 -1.40 1.96
C LEU A 193 -25.64 -0.30 1.00
N ALA A 194 -26.58 0.50 0.48
CA ALA A 194 -26.24 1.64 -0.37
C ALA A 194 -25.22 2.57 0.35
N PRO A 195 -24.05 2.82 -0.27
CA PRO A 195 -23.00 3.60 0.37
C PRO A 195 -23.43 5.06 0.51
N LYS A 196 -22.86 5.73 1.51
CA LYS A 196 -23.03 7.18 1.75
C LYS A 196 -21.66 7.84 1.82
N PRO A 197 -21.49 9.05 1.27
CA PRO A 197 -20.25 9.78 1.46
C PRO A 197 -20.07 10.12 2.94
N LEU A 198 -18.82 10.14 3.40
CA LEU A 198 -18.49 10.71 4.70
C LEU A 198 -18.76 12.23 4.73
N PRO A 199 -19.01 12.82 5.92
CA PRO A 199 -19.37 14.23 6.03
C PRO A 199 -18.23 15.17 5.64
N GLU A 200 -18.54 16.46 5.52
CA GLU A 200 -17.59 17.53 5.12
C GLU A 200 -16.37 17.67 6.05
N ALA A 201 -16.44 17.11 7.26
CA ALA A 201 -15.29 17.01 8.16
C ALA A 201 -14.16 16.13 7.58
N ILE A 202 -14.52 15.20 6.69
CA ILE A 202 -13.66 14.26 5.99
C ILE A 202 -13.56 14.63 4.52
N ASN A 203 -14.67 14.64 3.78
CA ASN A 203 -14.68 14.87 2.33
C ASN A 203 -14.81 16.37 2.03
N THR A 204 -14.08 16.86 1.03
CA THR A 204 -14.12 18.26 0.59
C THR A 204 -14.46 18.32 -0.89
N PRO A 205 -14.59 19.52 -1.51
CA PRO A 205 -14.72 19.61 -2.96
C PRO A 205 -13.49 19.14 -3.78
N LEU A 206 -12.47 18.59 -3.13
CA LEU A 206 -11.18 18.19 -3.70
C LEU A 206 -11.12 16.67 -3.89
N PHE A 207 -9.97 16.06 -3.57
CA PHE A 207 -9.74 14.63 -3.69
C PHE A 207 -9.48 14.07 -2.30
N GLU A 208 -10.31 13.13 -1.86
CA GLU A 208 -10.13 12.36 -0.63
C GLU A 208 -10.13 10.87 -0.96
N PHE A 209 -9.01 10.21 -0.67
CA PHE A 209 -8.76 8.85 -1.13
C PHE A 209 -7.96 8.04 -0.11
N ASN A 210 -7.91 6.72 -0.31
CA ASN A 210 -7.15 5.76 0.48
C ASN A 210 -7.38 5.87 1.99
N ALA A 211 -8.60 5.58 2.43
CA ALA A 211 -8.98 5.69 3.83
C ALA A 211 -8.80 4.38 4.60
N TYR A 212 -8.03 4.44 5.68
CA TYR A 212 -8.01 3.43 6.73
C TYR A 212 -8.98 3.82 7.85
N ILE A 213 -9.97 2.97 8.11
CA ILE A 213 -10.87 3.11 9.26
C ILE A 213 -10.39 2.20 10.40
N SER A 214 -10.36 2.75 11.62
CA SER A 214 -10.15 1.95 12.84
C SER A 214 -11.25 0.90 13.04
N PRO A 215 -10.95 -0.26 13.65
CA PRO A 215 -11.93 -1.32 13.84
C PRO A 215 -13.19 -0.91 14.62
N ASP A 216 -13.12 0.11 15.47
CA ASP A 216 -14.23 0.65 16.27
C ASP A 216 -14.87 1.91 15.65
N GLU A 217 -14.45 2.29 14.44
CA GLU A 217 -14.96 3.43 13.68
C GLU A 217 -14.74 4.79 14.38
N ASN A 218 -13.79 4.95 15.29
CA ASN A 218 -13.56 6.20 16.03
C ASN A 218 -12.40 7.05 15.51
N LEU A 219 -11.56 6.48 14.65
CA LEU A 219 -10.41 7.12 14.01
C LEU A 219 -10.36 6.74 12.53
N ILE A 220 -10.10 7.71 11.67
CA ILE A 220 -9.86 7.52 10.24
C ILE A 220 -8.59 8.26 9.83
N ILE A 221 -7.75 7.61 9.01
CA ILE A 221 -6.61 8.24 8.34
C ILE A 221 -6.82 8.08 6.84
N PHE A 222 -6.61 9.14 6.07
CA PHE A 222 -6.83 9.14 4.63
C PHE A 222 -5.91 10.11 3.92
N SER A 223 -5.76 9.98 2.62
CA SER A 223 -5.03 10.92 1.78
C SER A 223 -5.95 12.00 1.22
N SER A 224 -5.43 13.21 1.07
CA SER A 224 -6.09 14.27 0.32
C SER A 224 -5.11 15.10 -0.50
N PHE A 225 -5.57 15.57 -1.66
CA PHE A 225 -4.79 16.41 -2.57
C PHE A 225 -5.46 17.77 -2.79
N GLY A 226 -4.66 18.84 -2.71
CA GLY A 226 -5.08 20.21 -3.04
C GLY A 226 -5.64 21.05 -1.88
N ARG A 227 -5.68 20.51 -0.66
CA ARG A 227 -6.08 21.26 0.53
C ARG A 227 -5.09 22.38 0.83
N ALA A 228 -5.59 23.47 1.43
CA ALA A 228 -4.79 24.68 1.66
C ALA A 228 -3.60 24.47 2.62
N ASP A 229 -3.70 23.48 3.52
CA ASP A 229 -2.65 23.08 4.47
C ASP A 229 -1.81 21.89 3.98
N GLY A 230 -2.02 21.43 2.75
CA GLY A 230 -1.23 20.37 2.12
C GLY A 230 0.22 20.76 1.85
N LEU A 231 1.11 19.77 1.84
CA LEU A 231 2.55 19.90 1.69
C LEU A 231 3.06 19.43 0.32
N GLY A 232 2.31 18.58 -0.40
CA GLY A 232 2.80 17.97 -1.63
C GLY A 232 1.76 17.33 -2.55
N GLY A 233 2.21 16.28 -3.25
CA GLY A 233 1.47 15.52 -4.27
C GLY A 233 0.25 14.74 -3.74
N GLY A 234 0.07 14.73 -2.44
CA GLY A 234 -1.05 14.15 -1.70
C GLY A 234 -0.58 13.90 -0.28
N ASP A 235 -1.39 14.28 0.70
CA ASP A 235 -0.99 14.31 2.10
C ASP A 235 -1.93 13.44 2.93
N LEU A 236 -1.41 12.81 3.98
CA LEU A 236 -2.20 12.08 4.96
C LEU A 236 -2.83 13.04 5.99
N TYR A 237 -4.11 12.84 6.23
CA TYR A 237 -4.95 13.52 7.21
C TYR A 237 -5.53 12.51 8.20
N ILE A 238 -5.81 12.97 9.40
CA ILE A 238 -6.44 12.20 10.47
C ILE A 238 -7.71 12.90 10.97
N SER A 239 -8.74 12.12 11.28
CA SER A 239 -9.91 12.60 12.03
C SER A 239 -10.33 11.56 13.06
N GLN A 240 -10.95 12.06 14.14
CA GLN A 240 -11.53 11.25 15.19
C GLN A 240 -12.98 11.66 15.43
N LYS A 241 -13.80 10.73 15.93
CA LYS A 241 -15.14 11.02 16.41
C LYS A 241 -15.09 11.73 17.77
N ASP A 242 -15.95 12.72 17.96
CA ASP A 242 -16.16 13.37 19.25
C ASP A 242 -17.05 12.53 20.19
N LYS A 243 -17.33 13.05 21.39
CA LYS A 243 -18.18 12.38 22.40
C LYS A 243 -19.64 12.17 21.95
N THR A 244 -20.06 12.82 20.87
CA THR A 244 -21.40 12.68 20.27
C THR A 244 -21.39 11.68 19.09
N GLY A 245 -20.23 11.12 18.75
CA GLY A 245 -20.07 10.18 17.64
C GLY A 245 -19.90 10.86 16.27
N GLN A 246 -19.69 12.18 16.23
CA GLN A 246 -19.52 12.93 14.98
C GLN A 246 -18.04 13.09 14.65
N TRP A 247 -17.68 12.93 13.37
CA TRP A 247 -16.32 13.21 12.89
C TRP A 247 -15.96 14.68 13.13
N THR A 248 -14.80 14.90 13.75
CA THR A 248 -14.19 16.22 13.88
C THR A 248 -13.50 16.65 12.59
N ALA A 249 -13.25 17.95 12.42
CA ALA A 249 -12.47 18.45 11.28
C ALA A 249 -11.11 17.74 11.21
N SER A 250 -10.83 17.16 10.04
CA SER A 250 -9.58 16.44 9.80
C SER A 250 -8.36 17.36 9.87
N LYS A 251 -7.21 16.80 10.28
CA LYS A 251 -5.94 17.52 10.45
C LYS A 251 -4.86 16.88 9.61
N ASN A 252 -4.04 17.69 8.92
CA ASN A 252 -2.85 17.21 8.23
C ASN A 252 -1.85 16.61 9.24
N LEU A 253 -1.26 15.45 8.92
CA LEU A 253 -0.29 14.75 9.81
C LEU A 253 1.10 15.42 9.86
N GLY A 254 1.32 16.51 9.12
CA GLY A 254 2.50 17.35 9.18
C GLY A 254 3.77 16.68 8.62
N LYS A 255 4.88 17.42 8.67
CA LYS A 255 6.15 17.07 7.99
C LYS A 255 6.88 15.83 8.51
N LEU A 256 6.45 15.29 9.65
CA LEU A 256 6.98 14.02 10.15
C LEU A 256 6.50 12.86 9.27
N VAL A 257 5.23 12.91 8.87
CA VAL A 257 4.58 11.89 8.04
C VAL A 257 4.53 12.31 6.58
N ASN A 258 4.10 13.52 6.29
CA ASN A 258 3.93 14.02 4.92
C ASN A 258 5.22 14.64 4.36
N SER A 259 5.35 14.58 3.04
CA SER A 259 6.48 15.08 2.26
C SER A 259 6.00 16.08 1.20
N THR A 260 6.89 16.49 0.30
CA THR A 260 6.51 17.29 -0.88
C THR A 260 6.02 16.42 -2.04
N ALA A 261 6.13 15.10 -1.93
CA ALA A 261 5.68 14.12 -2.93
C ALA A 261 4.29 13.56 -2.53
N LEU A 262 3.89 12.42 -3.10
CA LEU A 262 2.67 11.72 -2.72
C LEU A 262 2.90 10.85 -1.46
N ASP A 263 2.10 11.05 -0.42
CA ASP A 263 2.04 10.25 0.79
C ASP A 263 0.62 9.69 0.99
N PHE A 264 0.51 8.36 1.06
CA PHE A 264 -0.76 7.67 0.88
C PHE A 264 -0.77 6.25 1.41
N CYS A 265 -1.90 5.56 1.24
CA CYS A 265 -2.10 4.16 1.65
C CYS A 265 -1.84 3.91 3.15
N PRO A 266 -2.55 4.62 4.04
CA PRO A 266 -2.41 4.42 5.46
C PRO A 266 -2.83 3.00 5.87
N PHE A 267 -2.11 2.41 6.82
CA PHE A 267 -2.48 1.17 7.48
C PHE A 267 -2.03 1.21 8.94
N ILE A 268 -2.87 0.75 9.86
CA ILE A 268 -2.52 0.65 11.28
C ILE A 268 -2.50 -0.82 11.69
N ASP A 269 -1.37 -1.25 12.27
CA ASP A 269 -1.32 -2.44 13.11
C ASP A 269 -1.57 -2.04 14.57
N TRP A 270 -2.78 -2.31 15.04
CA TRP A 270 -3.19 -2.01 16.41
C TRP A 270 -2.49 -2.86 17.46
N LYS A 271 -1.98 -4.05 17.10
CA LYS A 271 -1.28 -4.94 18.03
C LYS A 271 0.08 -4.38 18.41
N SER A 272 0.84 -3.92 17.43
CA SER A 272 2.17 -3.31 17.65
C SER A 272 2.10 -1.80 17.90
N ARG A 273 0.95 -1.17 17.68
CA ARG A 273 0.79 0.30 17.61
C ARG A 273 1.70 0.93 16.54
N SER A 274 1.77 0.30 15.38
CA SER A 274 2.55 0.79 14.24
C SER A 274 1.61 1.40 13.21
N PHE A 275 1.95 2.60 12.75
CA PHE A 275 1.37 3.23 11.59
C PHE A 275 2.29 3.02 10.39
N TYR A 276 1.71 2.53 9.29
CA TYR A 276 2.36 2.31 8.02
C TYR A 276 1.73 3.17 6.95
N PHE A 277 2.54 3.63 6.01
CA PHE A 277 2.06 4.36 4.84
C PHE A 277 3.06 4.25 3.70
N THR A 278 2.59 4.52 2.48
CA THR A 278 3.42 4.64 1.29
C THR A 278 3.83 6.10 1.08
N SER A 279 5.08 6.34 0.71
CA SER A 279 5.58 7.67 0.35
C SER A 279 6.46 7.61 -0.88
N GLU A 280 6.27 8.54 -1.81
CA GLU A 280 7.15 8.80 -2.96
C GLU A 280 8.28 9.78 -2.61
N ARG A 281 8.57 10.00 -1.32
CA ARG A 281 9.63 10.91 -0.91
C ARG A 281 10.97 10.48 -1.51
N LEU A 282 11.66 11.47 -2.06
CA LEU A 282 12.96 11.29 -2.68
C LEU A 282 14.06 11.67 -1.69
N SER A 283 15.02 10.76 -1.48
CA SER A 283 16.23 11.08 -0.73
C SER A 283 17.33 11.53 -1.70
N LEU A 284 17.41 12.83 -1.97
CA LEU A 284 18.42 13.38 -2.87
C LEU A 284 19.78 13.56 -2.19
N ASN A 285 20.83 13.09 -2.88
CA ASN A 285 22.19 13.57 -2.69
C ASN A 285 22.53 14.57 -3.81
N ASN A 286 22.67 15.85 -3.48
CA ASN A 286 22.95 16.91 -4.45
C ASN A 286 24.43 17.01 -4.87
N ASN A 287 25.26 16.03 -4.47
CA ASN A 287 26.66 15.99 -4.89
C ASN A 287 26.78 15.77 -6.40
N LYS A 288 27.80 16.39 -6.99
CA LYS A 288 28.14 16.17 -8.40
C LYS A 288 28.44 14.69 -8.65
N LEU A 289 27.77 14.10 -9.64
CA LEU A 289 28.04 12.74 -10.10
C LEU A 289 29.19 12.75 -11.11
N GLU A 290 30.30 12.09 -10.78
CA GLU A 290 31.46 11.97 -11.67
C GLU A 290 31.47 10.65 -12.47
N GLN A 291 30.66 9.67 -12.07
CA GLN A 291 30.64 8.32 -12.66
C GLN A 291 29.21 7.84 -12.96
N ILE A 292 29.04 7.17 -14.10
CA ILE A 292 27.76 6.53 -14.49
C ILE A 292 27.30 5.52 -13.43
N GLU A 293 28.24 4.84 -12.78
CA GLU A 293 27.91 3.84 -11.76
C GLU A 293 27.23 4.47 -10.54
N SER A 294 27.62 5.69 -10.15
CA SER A 294 26.94 6.43 -9.09
C SER A 294 25.49 6.77 -9.45
N LEU A 295 25.24 7.12 -10.72
CA LEU A 295 23.87 7.35 -11.19
C LEU A 295 23.03 6.06 -11.14
N LYS A 296 23.60 4.92 -11.57
CA LYS A 296 22.92 3.63 -11.49
C LYS A 296 22.61 3.23 -10.06
N GLN A 297 23.53 3.46 -9.13
CA GLN A 297 23.32 3.16 -7.72
C GLN A 297 22.16 3.98 -7.15
N ILE A 298 22.12 5.29 -7.43
CA ILE A 298 21.01 6.16 -7.00
C ILE A 298 19.67 5.69 -7.60
N ALA A 299 19.65 5.37 -8.90
CA ALA A 299 18.44 4.90 -9.57
C ALA A 299 17.94 3.54 -9.07
N ASN A 300 18.86 2.65 -8.66
CA ASN A 300 18.56 1.31 -8.15
C ASN A 300 18.68 1.22 -6.63
N HIS A 301 18.50 2.34 -5.92
CA HIS A 301 18.36 2.37 -4.47
C HIS A 301 16.87 2.54 -4.13
N PRO A 302 16.38 2.02 -3.00
CA PRO A 302 15.14 2.52 -2.40
C PRO A 302 15.19 4.06 -2.27
N LEU A 303 14.05 4.73 -2.11
CA LEU A 303 14.01 6.21 -1.96
C LEU A 303 14.44 6.97 -3.23
N ASN A 304 14.30 6.36 -4.40
CA ASN A 304 14.54 6.95 -5.71
C ASN A 304 13.34 7.76 -6.25
N GLY A 305 12.34 8.02 -5.40
CA GLY A 305 11.12 8.75 -5.75
C GLY A 305 9.97 7.86 -6.24
N PHE A 306 10.16 6.55 -6.31
CA PHE A 306 9.04 5.60 -6.38
C PHE A 306 8.47 5.33 -4.99
N GLY A 307 7.28 4.75 -4.95
CA GLY A 307 6.63 4.40 -3.70
C GLY A 307 7.46 3.41 -2.90
N ASN A 308 7.70 3.71 -1.62
CA ASN A 308 8.18 2.77 -0.63
C ASN A 308 7.32 2.85 0.64
N ILE A 309 7.35 1.79 1.45
CA ILE A 309 6.54 1.69 2.67
C ILE A 309 7.35 2.16 3.88
N TYR A 310 6.75 3.03 4.69
CA TYR A 310 7.32 3.56 5.91
C TYR A 310 6.55 3.06 7.12
N LYS A 311 7.22 3.11 8.27
CA LYS A 311 6.68 2.74 9.58
C LYS A 311 7.04 3.79 10.61
N ILE A 312 6.09 4.12 11.48
CA ILE A 312 6.29 4.96 12.67
C ILE A 312 5.30 4.53 13.77
N SER A 313 5.56 4.93 15.01
CA SER A 313 4.63 4.76 16.12
C SER A 313 3.32 5.47 15.87
N LEU A 314 2.21 4.77 16.09
CA LEU A 314 0.87 5.36 16.09
C LEU A 314 0.78 6.51 17.10
N ASP A 315 1.46 6.39 18.25
CA ASP A 315 1.50 7.45 19.27
C ASP A 315 2.21 8.73 18.81
N SER A 316 3.04 8.66 17.75
CA SER A 316 3.67 9.85 17.17
C SER A 316 2.73 10.68 16.30
N ILE A 317 1.55 10.17 15.96
CA ILE A 317 0.58 10.82 15.06
C ILE A 317 -0.79 11.10 15.71
N LEU A 318 -1.01 10.68 16.95
CA LEU A 318 -2.21 10.95 17.75
C LEU A 318 -2.00 12.15 18.68
#